data_AF-A0AAD0DBD1-F1
#
_entry.id   AF-A0AAD0DBD1-F1
#
_cell.length_a   1.000
_cell.length_b   1.000
_cell.length_c   1.000
_cell.angle_alpha   90.00
_cell.angle_beta   90.00
_cell.angle_gamma   90.00
#
_symmetry.space_group_name_H-M   'P 1'
#
loop_
_entity.id
_entity.type
_entity.pdbx_description
1 polymer ?
#
loop_
_entity_poly.entity_id
_entity_poly.type
_entity_poly.pdbx_seq_one_letter_code
_entity_poly.pdbx_strand_id
1 'polypeptide(L)' 'MMDDLQERVRLERVELIARLVSEGVCHERDREIALNLIAEIAGDATLRNRQFSVIFSAIPFE' A
#
# COMPACT_ATOMS: atom_id res chain seq x y z
N MET A 1 4.59 10.81 20.15
CA MET A 1 4.56 12.15 19.52
C MET A 1 5.25 12.21 18.16
N MET A 2 6.52 11.83 18.00
CA MET A 2 7.14 11.72 16.66
C MET A 2 6.60 10.51 15.88
N ASP A 3 6.34 9.42 16.61
CA ASP A 3 5.78 8.17 16.10
C ASP A 3 4.36 8.36 15.52
N ASP A 4 3.48 9.08 16.22
CA ASP A 4 2.13 9.40 15.76
C ASP A 4 2.11 10.24 14.47
N LEU A 5 3.02 11.23 14.37
CA LEU A 5 3.09 12.06 13.16
C LEU A 5 3.60 11.23 11.98
N GLN A 6 4.60 10.37 12.22
CA GLN A 6 5.15 9.49 11.21
C GLN A 6 4.12 8.46 10.74
N GLU A 7 3.33 7.87 11.66
CA GLU A 7 2.24 6.95 11.34
C GLU A 7 1.13 7.64 10.54
N ARG A 8 0.73 8.85 10.92
CA ARG A 8 -0.27 9.63 10.17
C ARG A 8 0.19 9.94 8.75
N VAL A 9 1.41 10.44 8.60
CA VAL A 9 1.98 10.76 7.28
C VAL A 9 2.09 9.50 6.41
N ARG A 10 2.43 8.36 7.01
CA ARG A 10 2.48 7.06 6.34
C ARG A 10 1.11 6.64 5.83
N LEU A 11 0.07 6.73 6.66
CA LEU A 11 -1.32 6.41 6.28
C LEU A 11 -1.87 7.36 5.21
N GLU A 12 -1.64 8.67 5.34
CA GLU A 12 -2.07 9.67 4.35
C GLU A 12 -1.43 9.42 2.97
N ARG A 13 -0.15 9.00 2.95
CA ARG A 13 0.54 8.62 1.70
C ARG A 13 -0.07 7.36 1.07
N VAL A 14 -0.36 6.34 1.86
CA VAL A 14 -1.02 5.12 1.38
C VAL A 14 -2.39 5.44 0.79
N GLU A 15 -3.19 6.24 1.50
CA GLU A 15 -4.51 6.66 1.04
C GLU A 15 -4.43 7.41 -0.30
N LEU A 16 -3.52 8.40 -0.39
CA LEU A 16 -3.36 9.20 -1.61
C LEU A 16 -2.99 8.33 -2.81
N ILE A 17 -2.05 7.40 -2.66
CA ILE A 17 -1.61 6.52 -3.75
C ILE A 17 -2.76 5.58 -4.14
N ALA A 18 -3.42 4.93 -3.18
CA ALA A 18 -4.54 4.03 -3.46
C ALA A 18 -5.67 4.76 -4.20
N ARG A 19 -5.96 5.99 -3.78
CA ARG A 19 -6.96 6.85 -4.39
C ARG A 19 -6.61 7.23 -5.83
N LEU A 20 -5.38 7.69 -6.09
CA LEU A 20 -4.91 8.04 -7.43
C LEU A 20 -4.96 6.84 -8.40
N VAL A 21 -4.63 5.64 -7.92
CA VAL A 21 -4.67 4.40 -8.71
C VAL A 21 -6.09 3.93 -9.00
N SER A 22 -7.02 4.17 -8.07
CA SER A 22 -8.43 3.77 -8.20
C SER A 22 -9.25 4.74 -9.04
N GLU A 23 -8.98 6.05 -8.97
CA GLU A 23 -9.71 7.09 -9.69
C GLU A 23 -9.06 7.46 -11.04
N GLY A 24 -7.77 7.16 -11.23
CA GLY A 24 -7.00 7.49 -12.43
C GLY A 24 -7.08 6.43 -13.54
N VAL A 25 -6.72 6.86 -14.76
CA VAL A 25 -6.45 5.94 -15.88
C VAL A 25 -5.04 5.39 -15.71
N CYS A 26 -4.90 4.27 -15.00
CA CYS A 26 -3.64 3.57 -14.81
C CYS A 26 -3.60 2.29 -15.64
N HIS A 27 -2.49 2.05 -16.35
CA HIS A 27 -2.26 0.76 -16.98
C HIS A 27 -1.99 -0.31 -15.90
N GLU A 28 -2.15 -1.58 -16.25
CA GLU A 28 -1.99 -2.69 -15.30
C GLU A 28 -0.62 -2.67 -14.60
N ARG A 29 0.44 -2.34 -15.35
CA ARG A 29 1.79 -2.19 -14.81
C ARG A 29 1.92 -1.02 -13.82
N ASP A 30 1.22 0.09 -14.07
CA ASP A 30 1.23 1.24 -13.15
C ASP A 30 0.52 0.88 -11.85
N ARG A 31 -0.54 0.06 -11.92
CA ARG A 31 -1.24 -0.48 -10.73
C ARG A 31 -0.33 -1.37 -9.91
N GLU A 32 0.41 -2.27 -10.55
CA GLU A 32 1.36 -3.15 -9.87
C GLU A 32 2.44 -2.36 -9.13
N ILE A 33 3.04 -1.36 -9.79
CA ILE A 33 4.06 -0.49 -9.18
C ILE A 33 3.48 0.26 -7.98
N ALA A 34 2.27 0.80 -8.11
CA ALA A 34 1.64 1.56 -7.03
C ALA A 34 1.24 0.67 -5.85
N LEU A 35 0.79 -0.57 -6.11
CA LEU A 35 0.51 -1.56 -5.06
C LEU A 35 1.79 -1.98 -4.34
N ASN A 36 2.90 -2.16 -5.05
CA ASN A 36 4.20 -2.44 -4.44
C ASN A 36 4.65 -1.27 -3.56
N LEU A 37 4.51 -0.03 -4.04
CA LEU A 37 4.84 1.17 -3.28
C LEU A 37 3.97 1.30 -2.02
N ILE A 38 2.67 0.98 -2.10
CA ILE A 38 1.79 0.91 -0.93
C ILE A 38 2.28 -0.15 0.05
N ALA A 39 2.68 -1.33 -0.43
CA ALA A 39 3.20 -2.41 0.42
C ALA A 39 4.53 -2.04 1.09
N GLU A 40 5.42 -1.34 0.40
CA GLU A 40 6.68 -0.83 0.97
C GLU A 40 6.40 0.27 2.02
N ILE A 41 5.53 1.22 1.69
CA ILE A 41 5.10 2.27 2.60
C ILE A 41 4.27 1.70 3.75
N ALA A 42 3.61 0.56 3.64
CA ALA A 42 2.88 -0.06 4.75
C ALA A 42 3.76 -1.02 5.57
N GLY A 43 4.63 -1.79 4.93
CA GLY A 43 5.27 -3.02 5.45
C GLY A 43 6.39 -2.83 6.49
N ASP A 44 6.96 -1.63 6.63
CA ASP A 44 7.83 -1.31 7.78
C ASP A 44 7.03 -1.15 9.10
N ALA A 45 5.68 -1.08 9.02
CA ALA A 45 4.80 -1.52 10.09
C ALA A 45 4.13 -2.81 9.63
N THR A 46 4.52 -3.98 10.17
CA THR A 46 3.61 -5.13 10.20
C THR A 46 2.25 -4.61 10.62
N LEU A 47 1.28 -4.54 9.69
CA LEU A 47 -0.11 -4.23 9.97
C LEU A 47 -0.66 -5.41 10.77
N ARG A 48 -0.22 -5.50 12.02
CA ARG A 48 -0.63 -6.48 13.02
C ARG A 48 -1.97 -6.01 13.57
N ASN A 49 -2.89 -5.69 12.67
CA ASN A 49 -4.29 -5.63 13.01
C ASN A 49 -4.72 -7.10 13.14
N ARG A 50 -5.03 -7.51 14.37
CA ARG A 50 -5.31 -8.90 14.80
C ARG A 50 -6.50 -9.56 14.08
N GLN A 51 -7.08 -8.90 13.07
CA GLN A 51 -8.31 -9.28 12.39
C GLN A 51 -8.12 -9.62 10.91
N PHE A 52 -7.10 -9.11 10.21
CA PHE A 52 -6.91 -9.42 8.79
C PHE A 52 -5.44 -9.47 8.38
N SER A 53 -5.01 -10.60 7.81
CA SER A 53 -3.72 -10.78 7.15
C SER A 53 -3.95 -10.97 5.67
N VAL A 54 -3.57 -9.99 4.86
CA VAL A 54 -3.55 -10.10 3.40
C VAL A 54 -2.18 -10.62 2.99
N ILE A 55 -2.14 -11.85 2.47
CA ILE A 55 -0.94 -12.42 1.85
C ILE A 55 -1.09 -12.21 0.35
N PHE A 56 -0.25 -11.36 -0.21
CA PHE A 56 -0.13 -11.23 -1.66
C PHE A 56 0.75 -12.36 -2.17
N SER A 57 0.16 -13.28 -2.92
CA SER A 57 0.90 -14.29 -3.67
C SER A 57 0.85 -13.92 -5.14
N ALA A 58 1.94 -13.36 -5.66
CA ALA A 58 2.10 -13.17 -7.10
C ALA A 58 2.33 -14.56 -7.72
N ILE A 59 1.36 -15.03 -8.51
CA ILE A 59 1.53 -16.20 -9.36
C ILE A 59 2.22 -15.69 -10.63
N PRO A 60 3.41 -16.20 -11.01
CA PRO A 60 4.01 -15.81 -12.28
C PRO A 60 3.08 -16.23 -13.42
N PHE A 61 2.74 -15.28 -14.29
CA PHE A 61 2.00 -15.55 -15.53
C PHE A 61 3.00 -16.10 -16.57
N GLU A 62 2.66 -17.24 -17.18
CA GLU A 62 3.45 -17.90 -18.25
C GLU A 62 3.26 -17.21 -19.60
#